data_AF-A0A3C1DGW5-F1
#
_entry.id   AF-A0A3C1DGW5-F1
#
_cell.length_a   1.000
_cell.length_b   1.000
_cell.length_c   1.000
_cell.angle_alpha   90.00
_cell.angle_beta   90.00
_cell.angle_gamma   90.00
#
_symmetry.space_group_name_H-M   'P 1'
#
loop_
_entity.id
_entity.type
_entity.pdbx_description
1 polymer ?
#
loop_
_entity_poly.entity_id
_entity_poly.type
_entity_poly.pdbx_seq_one_letter_code
_entity_poly.pdbx_strand_id
1 'polypeptide(L)'
;MRTVSSIVPGQLSKHEKKFTLSSLGKSARMRNYEEAFFWLSDARIANICYAASEPSVGLALNRDSSSLKCYMADTGLLLTLAFADGRQTSEDVYRSVLRGDIGLNEGMLTENLVAQMLVASGHKL
;
A
#
# COMPACT_ATOMS: atom_id res chain seq x y z
N MET A 1 -8.44 0.02 17.92
CA MET A 1 -7.58 0.92 17.13
C MET A 1 -7.46 0.31 15.74
N ARG A 2 -8.07 0.92 14.70
CA ARG A 2 -7.89 0.44 13.32
C ARG A 2 -6.48 0.81 12.87
N THR A 3 -5.67 -0.17 12.49
CA THR A 3 -4.29 0.05 12.03
C THR A 3 -4.29 0.54 10.59
N VAL A 4 -3.28 1.32 10.22
CA VAL A 4 -3.07 1.83 8.85
C VAL A 4 -3.03 0.69 7.81
N SER A 5 -2.65 -0.53 8.20
CA SER A 5 -2.71 -1.73 7.34
C SER A 5 -4.13 -2.06 6.84
N SER A 6 -5.15 -1.86 7.67
CA SER A 6 -6.55 -2.19 7.32
C SER A 6 -7.16 -1.29 6.25
N ILE A 7 -6.55 -0.12 6.00
CA ILE A 7 -7.03 0.84 4.99
C ILE A 7 -6.24 0.76 3.68
N VAL A 8 -5.15 -0.03 3.62
CA VAL A 8 -4.32 -0.18 2.42
C VAL A 8 -5.13 -0.71 1.22
N PRO A 9 -5.96 -1.77 1.33
CA PRO A 9 -6.75 -2.24 0.18
C PRO A 9 -7.69 -1.16 -0.36
N GLY A 10 -8.43 -0.51 0.54
CA GLY A 10 -9.36 0.56 0.19
C GLY A 10 -8.67 1.78 -0.39
N GLN A 11 -7.44 2.07 0.01
CA GLN A 11 -6.64 3.14 -0.60
C GLN A 11 -6.20 2.76 -2.01
N LEU A 12 -5.59 1.58 -2.18
CA LEU A 12 -5.06 1.15 -3.48
C LEU A 12 -6.16 0.90 -4.52
N SER A 13 -7.40 0.67 -4.09
CA SER A 13 -8.56 0.57 -4.98
C SER A 13 -9.05 1.92 -5.54
N LYS A 14 -8.63 3.06 -4.98
CA LYS A 14 -9.06 4.39 -5.46
C LYS A 14 -8.43 4.73 -6.81
N HIS A 15 -9.06 5.65 -7.55
CA HIS A 15 -8.46 6.25 -8.74
C HIS A 15 -7.18 7.01 -8.38
N GLU A 16 -7.27 7.90 -7.38
CA GLU A 16 -6.10 8.54 -6.78
C GLU A 16 -5.58 7.69 -5.63
N LYS A 17 -4.51 6.94 -5.91
CA LYS A 17 -3.90 5.97 -5.00
C LYS A 17 -2.90 6.60 -4.03
N LYS A 18 -3.07 7.88 -3.69
CA LYS A 18 -2.14 8.63 -2.84
C LYS A 18 -2.74 8.84 -1.46
N PHE A 19 -1.97 8.54 -0.43
CA PHE A 19 -2.19 9.14 0.88
C PHE A 19 -1.72 10.59 0.80
N THR A 20 -2.62 11.52 1.07
CA THR A 20 -2.30 12.93 1.25
C THR A 20 -2.44 13.21 2.74
N LEU A 21 -1.41 13.75 3.37
CA LEU A 21 -1.43 13.97 4.83
C LEU A 21 -2.57 14.90 5.26
N SER A 22 -3.02 15.79 4.36
CA SER A 22 -4.17 16.68 4.56
C SER A 22 -5.55 15.99 4.47
N SER A 23 -5.69 14.85 3.79
CA SER A 23 -6.97 14.16 3.61
C SER A 23 -7.33 13.20 4.76
N LEU A 24 -6.40 13.01 5.71
CA LEU A 24 -6.55 12.10 6.86
C LEU A 24 -7.15 12.75 8.12
N GLY A 25 -7.61 14.01 8.02
CA GLY A 25 -8.39 14.73 9.04
C GLY A 25 -7.65 15.91 9.67
N LYS A 26 -8.36 17.02 9.96
CA LYS A 26 -7.79 18.28 10.47
C LYS A 26 -7.07 18.16 11.84
N SER A 27 -7.31 17.08 12.59
CA SER A 27 -6.74 16.81 13.91
C SER A 27 -5.73 15.65 13.93
N ALA A 28 -5.54 14.97 12.80
CA ALA A 28 -4.51 13.96 12.62
C ALA A 28 -3.15 14.65 12.66
N ARG A 29 -2.47 14.61 13.81
CA ARG A 29 -1.10 15.13 13.90
C ARG A 29 -0.25 14.35 12.90
N MET A 30 0.23 15.05 11.88
CA MET A 30 1.06 14.53 10.77
C MET A 30 2.16 13.58 11.28
N ARG A 31 2.76 13.91 12.44
CA ARG A 31 3.75 13.12 13.17
C ARG A 31 3.29 11.71 13.55
N ASN A 32 2.04 11.52 13.99
CA ASN A 32 1.52 10.21 14.41
C ASN A 32 1.34 9.26 13.23
N TYR A 33 1.02 9.78 12.05
CA TYR A 33 0.85 8.96 10.84
C TYR A 33 2.18 8.62 10.22
N GLU A 34 3.11 9.57 10.17
CA GLU A 34 4.49 9.29 9.77
C GLU A 34 5.12 8.20 10.65
N GLU A 35 4.91 8.28 11.96
CA GLU A 35 5.32 7.25 12.91
C GLU A 35 4.64 5.90 12.64
N ALA A 36 3.34 5.88 12.30
CA ALA A 36 2.64 4.64 11.96
C ALA A 36 3.16 4.00 10.66
N PHE A 37 3.40 4.78 9.61
CA PHE A 37 3.98 4.26 8.36
C PHE A 37 5.43 3.81 8.55
N PHE A 38 6.21 4.54 9.35
CA PHE A 38 7.55 4.13 9.76
C PHE A 38 7.51 2.77 10.47
N TRP A 39 6.64 2.62 11.47
CA TRP A 39 6.46 1.36 12.19
C TRP A 39 6.05 0.20 11.28
N LEU A 40 5.12 0.42 10.34
CA LEU A 40 4.72 -0.61 9.39
C LEU A 40 5.86 -1.04 8.45
N SER A 41 6.68 -0.08 8.03
CA SER A 41 7.86 -0.34 7.20
C SER A 41 8.94 -1.10 7.97
N ASP A 42 9.26 -0.64 9.18
CA ASP A 42 10.27 -1.23 10.06
C ASP A 42 9.88 -2.67 10.47
N ALA A 43 8.60 -2.89 10.79
CA ALA A 43 8.04 -4.21 11.06
C ALA A 43 7.90 -5.12 9.82
N ARG A 44 8.31 -4.65 8.62
CA ARG A 44 8.20 -5.39 7.34
C ARG A 44 6.77 -5.78 6.96
N ILE A 45 5.79 -4.99 7.38
CA ILE A 45 4.38 -5.20 7.05
C ILE A 45 4.00 -4.47 5.76
N ALA A 46 4.63 -3.32 5.51
CA ALA A 46 4.34 -2.48 4.36
C ALA A 46 5.60 -1.95 3.68
N ASN A 47 5.49 -1.67 2.39
CA ASN A 47 6.47 -0.96 1.59
C ASN A 47 5.95 0.46 1.31
N ILE A 48 6.64 1.47 1.83
CA ILE A 48 6.24 2.87 1.66
C ILE A 48 6.92 3.46 0.42
N CYS A 49 6.13 3.94 -0.52
CA CYS A 49 6.60 4.60 -1.73
C CYS A 49 6.32 6.09 -1.63
N TYR A 50 7.37 6.91 -1.64
CA TYR A 50 7.20 8.36 -1.55
C TYR A 50 7.14 8.97 -2.94
N ALA A 51 6.38 10.05 -3.09
CA ALA A 51 6.39 10.79 -4.35
C ALA A 51 7.81 11.32 -4.62
N ALA A 52 8.22 11.33 -5.88
CA ALA A 52 9.44 12.00 -6.32
C ALA A 52 9.08 12.97 -7.44
N SER A 53 9.60 14.20 -7.37
CA SER A 53 9.41 15.20 -8.44
C SER A 53 10.16 14.86 -9.72
N GLU A 54 11.24 14.07 -9.60
CA GLU A 54 12.05 13.62 -10.72
C GLU A 54 12.59 12.19 -10.46
N PRO A 55 12.31 11.24 -11.37
CA PRO A 55 12.82 9.86 -11.27
C PRO A 55 14.27 9.78 -11.81
N SER A 56 15.20 10.42 -11.10
CA SER A 56 16.64 10.42 -11.43
C SER A 56 17.45 9.57 -10.44
N VAL A 57 18.76 9.41 -10.70
CA VAL A 57 19.69 8.76 -9.75
C VAL A 57 19.67 9.41 -8.36
N GLY A 58 19.23 10.66 -8.28
CA GLY A 58 19.00 11.41 -7.04
C GLY A 58 17.60 11.23 -6.45
N LEU A 59 16.97 10.06 -6.56
CA LEU A 59 15.60 9.83 -6.07
C LEU A 59 15.38 10.29 -4.61
N ALA A 60 16.39 10.09 -3.77
CA ALA A 60 16.35 10.54 -2.37
C ALA A 60 16.38 12.08 -2.21
N LEU A 61 16.99 12.81 -3.15
CA LEU A 61 17.07 14.27 -3.15
C LEU A 61 15.75 14.91 -3.60
N ASN A 62 15.01 14.22 -4.48
CA ASN A 62 13.75 14.67 -5.06
C ASN A 62 12.51 14.11 -4.35
N ARG A 63 12.69 13.49 -3.19
CA ARG A 63 11.60 12.88 -2.42
C ARG A 63 10.69 13.94 -1.81
N ASP A 64 9.41 13.85 -2.13
CA ASP A 64 8.32 14.61 -1.51
C ASP A 64 7.65 13.75 -0.41
N SER A 65 7.69 14.23 0.83
CA SER A 65 7.07 13.57 1.98
C SER A 65 5.59 13.94 2.18
N SER A 66 5.05 14.86 1.37
CA SER A 66 3.65 15.32 1.49
C SER A 66 2.63 14.29 1.00
N SER A 67 3.09 13.36 0.15
CA SER A 67 2.28 12.28 -0.41
C SER A 67 3.06 10.99 -0.55
N LEU A 68 2.40 9.88 -0.24
CA LEU A 68 2.96 8.54 -0.36
C LEU A 68 1.92 7.55 -0.85
N LYS A 69 2.38 6.42 -1.38
CA LYS A 69 1.61 5.19 -1.54
C LYS A 69 2.10 4.18 -0.51
N CYS A 70 1.18 3.43 0.08
CA CYS A 70 1.51 2.35 1.00
C CYS A 70 1.12 1.03 0.33
N TYR A 71 2.10 0.16 0.14
CA TYR A 71 1.92 -1.18 -0.40
C TYR A 71 2.09 -2.20 0.71
N MET A 72 1.38 -3.33 0.67
CA MET A 72 1.67 -4.45 1.57
C MET A 72 2.99 -5.11 1.16
N ALA A 73 3.77 -5.53 2.14
CA ALA A 73 5.01 -6.26 1.88
C ALA A 73 4.79 -7.61 1.18
N ASP A 74 3.59 -8.18 1.32
CA ASP A 74 3.14 -9.40 0.66
C ASP A 74 1.81 -9.17 -0.07
N THR A 75 1.76 -9.53 -1.35
CA THR A 75 0.58 -9.35 -2.20
C THR A 75 -0.55 -10.32 -1.84
N GLY A 76 -0.24 -11.51 -1.31
CA GLY A 76 -1.23 -12.44 -0.77
C GLY A 76 -1.91 -11.89 0.49
N LEU A 77 -1.16 -11.19 1.36
CA LEU A 77 -1.71 -10.47 2.50
C LEU A 77 -2.61 -9.30 2.07
N LEU A 78 -2.21 -8.55 1.05
CA LEU A 78 -3.08 -7.51 0.47
C LEU A 78 -4.41 -8.11 0.02
N LEU A 79 -4.34 -9.23 -0.70
CA LEU A 79 -5.51 -9.92 -1.22
C LEU A 79 -6.41 -10.43 -0.07
N THR A 80 -5.80 -11.08 0.92
CA THR A 80 -6.52 -11.54 2.12
C THR A 80 -7.26 -10.40 2.80
N LEU A 81 -6.58 -9.26 3.00
CA LEU A 81 -7.17 -8.07 3.64
C LEU A 81 -8.27 -7.42 2.79
N ALA A 82 -8.13 -7.42 1.47
CA ALA A 82 -9.14 -6.86 0.55
C ALA A 82 -10.46 -7.63 0.61
N PHE A 83 -10.41 -8.93 0.91
CA PHE A 83 -11.54 -9.85 0.92
C PHE A 83 -11.81 -10.49 2.29
N ALA A 84 -11.32 -9.87 3.37
CA ALA A 84 -11.59 -10.33 4.73
C ALA A 84 -13.02 -9.93 5.16
N ASP A 85 -14.04 -10.60 4.60
CA ASP A 85 -15.45 -10.46 4.97
C ASP A 85 -15.88 -11.40 6.11
N GLY A 86 -15.02 -12.37 6.46
CA GLY A 86 -15.22 -13.34 7.53
C GLY A 86 -13.93 -13.70 8.26
N ARG A 87 -14.02 -14.70 9.16
CA ARG A 87 -12.88 -15.18 9.98
C ARG A 87 -11.81 -15.91 9.15
N GLN A 88 -12.18 -16.37 7.96
CA GLN A 88 -11.33 -16.97 6.95
C GLN A 88 -11.80 -16.51 5.58
N THR A 89 -10.87 -16.17 4.70
CA THR A 89 -11.15 -15.93 3.28
C THR A 89 -11.24 -17.29 2.58
N SER A 90 -12.31 -17.55 1.83
CA SER A 90 -12.47 -18.83 1.13
C SER A 90 -11.44 -18.98 0.01
N GLU A 91 -11.05 -20.23 -0.26
CA GLU A 91 -10.11 -20.55 -1.35
C GLU A 91 -10.65 -20.12 -2.72
N ASP A 92 -11.98 -20.14 -2.88
CA ASP A 92 -12.69 -19.72 -4.08
C ASP A 92 -12.43 -18.24 -4.44
N VAL A 93 -12.23 -17.37 -3.45
CA VAL A 93 -11.87 -15.96 -3.70
C VAL A 93 -10.51 -15.90 -4.38
N TYR A 94 -9.50 -16.62 -3.87
CA TYR A 94 -8.17 -16.66 -4.49
C TYR A 94 -8.24 -17.22 -5.91
N ARG A 95 -9.01 -18.29 -6.14
CA ARG A 95 -9.21 -18.85 -7.48
C ARG A 95 -9.88 -17.86 -8.42
N SER A 96 -10.87 -17.12 -7.94
CA SER A 96 -11.60 -16.12 -8.74
C SER A 96 -10.68 -14.98 -9.15
N VAL A 97 -9.77 -14.53 -8.26
CA VAL A 97 -8.72 -13.56 -8.60
C VAL A 97 -7.82 -14.11 -9.70
N LEU A 98 -7.33 -15.34 -9.54
CA LEU A 98 -6.42 -15.98 -10.49
C LEU A 98 -7.06 -16.21 -11.87
N ARG A 99 -8.39 -16.38 -11.92
CA ARG A 99 -9.15 -16.57 -13.15
C ARG A 99 -9.61 -15.26 -13.80
N GLY A 100 -9.51 -14.13 -13.09
CA GLY A 100 -10.04 -12.84 -13.55
C GLY A 100 -11.57 -12.72 -13.45
N ASP A 101 -12.22 -13.57 -12.65
CA ASP A 101 -13.68 -13.69 -12.58
C ASP A 101 -14.34 -12.60 -11.70
N ILE A 102 -13.54 -11.79 -11.00
CA ILE A 102 -13.99 -10.74 -10.07
C ILE A 102 -13.67 -9.37 -10.64
N GLY A 103 -14.62 -8.43 -10.54
CA GLY A 103 -14.48 -7.01 -10.91
C GLY A 103 -13.55 -6.23 -9.97
N LEU A 104 -12.35 -6.75 -9.72
CA LEU A 104 -11.32 -6.16 -8.88
C LEU A 104 -10.56 -5.09 -9.66
N ASN A 105 -10.05 -4.08 -8.96
CA ASN A 105 -9.04 -3.20 -9.52
C ASN A 105 -7.71 -3.97 -9.62
N GLU A 106 -7.49 -4.70 -10.72
CA GLU A 106 -6.25 -5.45 -10.98
C GLU A 106 -5.01 -4.57 -10.86
N GLY A 107 -5.14 -3.28 -11.17
CA GLY A 107 -4.08 -2.30 -10.98
C GLY A 107 -3.60 -2.16 -9.53
N MET A 108 -4.45 -2.43 -8.53
CA MET A 108 -4.04 -2.46 -7.13
C MET A 108 -3.07 -3.61 -6.85
N LEU A 109 -3.35 -4.79 -7.40
CA LEU A 109 -2.54 -6.00 -7.21
C LEU A 109 -1.24 -5.89 -8.00
N THR A 110 -1.32 -5.44 -9.25
CA THR A 110 -0.16 -5.25 -10.12
C THR A 110 0.82 -4.23 -9.51
N GLU A 111 0.33 -3.08 -9.03
CA GLU A 111 1.22 -2.11 -8.37
C GLU A 111 1.87 -2.69 -7.11
N ASN A 112 1.10 -3.41 -6.28
CA ASN A 112 1.64 -4.02 -5.07
C ASN A 112 2.69 -5.10 -5.37
N LEU A 113 2.44 -5.93 -6.39
CA LEU A 113 3.36 -6.94 -6.85
C LEU A 113 4.67 -6.32 -7.34
N VAL A 114 4.60 -5.26 -8.14
CA VAL A 114 5.79 -4.54 -8.62
C VAL A 114 6.56 -3.91 -7.46
N ALA A 115 5.86 -3.28 -6.51
CA ALA A 115 6.48 -2.74 -5.30
C ALA A 115 7.20 -3.83 -4.48
N GLN A 116 6.56 -4.99 -4.28
CA GLN A 116 7.16 -6.14 -3.62
C GLN A 116 8.41 -6.64 -4.35
N MET A 117 8.37 -6.78 -5.69
CA MET A 117 9.53 -7.21 -6.49
C MET A 117 10.70 -6.23 -6.41
N LEU A 118 10.43 -4.92 -6.48
CA LEU A 118 11.46 -3.89 -6.36
C LEU A 118 12.16 -3.94 -5.01
N VAL A 119 11.39 -3.99 -3.92
CA VAL A 119 11.96 -4.08 -2.56
C VAL A 119 12.70 -5.38 -2.34
N ALA A 120 12.17 -6.51 -2.82
CA ALA A 120 12.85 -7.80 -2.75
C ALA A 120 14.18 -7.82 -3.53
N SER A 121 14.27 -7.02 -4.59
CA SER A 121 15.50 -6.83 -5.39
C SER A 121 16.46 -5.78 -4.80
N GLY A 122 16.13 -5.20 -3.64
CA GLY A 122 16.97 -4.20 -2.96
C GLY A 122 16.77 -2.76 -3.44
N HIS A 123 15.75 -2.50 -4.26
CA HIS A 123 15.41 -1.14 -4.69
C HIS A 123 14.56 -0.41 -3.65
N LYS A 124 14.79 0.90 -3.54
CA LYS A 124 13.96 1.80 -2.71
C LYS A 124 12.72 2.22 -3.49
N LEU A 125 11.66 2.54 -2.75
CA LEU A 125 10.42 3.11 -3.25
C LEU A 125 10.22 4.54 -2.75
#